data_AF-A0AB73U4L5-F1
#
_entry.id   AF-A0AB73U4L5-F1
#
_cell.length_a   1.000
_cell.length_b   1.000
_cell.length_c   1.000
_cell.angle_alpha   90.00
_cell.angle_beta   90.00
_cell.angle_gamma   90.00
#
_symmetry.space_group_name_H-M   'P 1'
#
loop_
_entity.id
_entity.type
_entity.pdbx_description
1 polymer ?
#
loop_
_entity_poly.entity_id
_entity_poly.type
_entity_poly.pdbx_seq_one_letter_code
_entity_poly.pdbx_strand_id
1 'polypeptide(L)'
;MVRLHVDKRTTGQTSCIVMHNWGRGIWTETIAGDLREGKEYARFEVEPGVEVRIRYLGGELVAETRTRGEVCIIKATPPPWRYRRG
;
A
#
# COMPACT_ATOMS: atom_id res chain seq x y z
N MET A 1 8.63 -1.41 11.39
CA MET A 1 7.74 -0.27 11.04
C MET A 1 7.33 -0.44 9.59
N VAL A 2 6.05 -0.26 9.26
CA VAL A 2 5.53 -0.39 7.89
C VAL A 2 5.23 0.98 7.34
N ARG A 3 5.55 1.22 6.07
CA ARG A 3 5.24 2.44 5.35
C ARG A 3 4.65 2.09 3.99
N LEU A 4 3.51 2.67 3.66
CA LEU A 4 2.93 2.59 2.34
C LEU A 4 3.25 3.88 1.59
N HIS A 5 3.82 3.75 0.41
CA HIS A 5 3.96 4.83 -0.54
C HIS A 5 3.11 4.51 -1.78
N VAL A 6 2.36 5.49 -2.26
CA VAL A 6 1.49 5.32 -3.44
C VAL A 6 1.88 6.37 -4.46
N ASP A 7 2.31 5.89 -5.61
CA ASP A 7 2.65 6.71 -6.77
C ASP A 7 1.57 6.50 -7.84
N LYS A 8 0.81 7.56 -8.13
CA LYS A 8 -0.16 7.56 -9.22
C LYS A 8 0.55 8.05 -10.48
N ARG A 9 0.80 7.13 -11.42
CA ARG A 9 1.40 7.50 -12.71
C ARG A 9 0.36 8.16 -13.60
N THR A 10 0.83 9.08 -14.44
CA THR A 10 0.02 9.79 -15.44
C THR A 10 -0.62 8.85 -16.47
N THR A 11 -0.17 7.60 -16.56
CA THR A 11 -0.68 6.55 -17.45
C THR A 11 -1.92 5.82 -16.90
N GLY A 12 -2.49 6.26 -15.77
CA GLY A 12 -3.64 5.58 -15.13
C GLY A 12 -3.27 4.31 -14.35
N GLN A 13 -1.97 4.08 -14.14
CA GLN A 13 -1.45 3.03 -13.27
C GLN A 13 -1.16 3.60 -11.88
N THR A 14 -1.43 2.82 -10.84
CA THR A 14 -1.08 3.18 -9.46
C THR A 14 -0.08 2.18 -8.91
N SER A 15 1.14 2.65 -8.63
CA SER A 15 2.18 1.86 -8.00
C SER A 15 2.10 2.00 -6.48
N CYS A 16 1.97 0.89 -5.77
CA CYS A 16 2.01 0.79 -4.32
C CYS A 16 3.36 0.22 -3.91
N ILE A 17 4.13 0.96 -3.13
CA ILE A 17 5.40 0.52 -2.57
C ILE A 17 5.22 0.39 -1.07
N VAL A 18 5.22 -0.85 -0.57
CA VAL A 18 5.21 -1.15 0.86
C VAL A 18 6.64 -1.38 1.31
N MET A 19 7.08 -0.57 2.27
CA MET A 19 8.35 -0.76 2.96
C MET A 19 8.06 -1.31 4.36
N HIS A 20 8.73 -2.39 4.74
CA HIS A 20 8.59 -3.03 6.04
C HIS A 20 9.94 -3.57 6.52
N ASN A 21 10.07 -3.82 7.82
CA ASN A 21 11.33 -4.33 8.40
C ASN A 21 11.36 -5.87 8.52
N TRP A 22 10.53 -6.56 7.74
CA TRP A 22 10.36 -8.02 7.80
C TRP A 22 10.82 -8.64 6.49
N GLY A 23 11.64 -9.70 6.49
CA GLY A 23 12.08 -10.38 5.26
C GLY A 23 12.60 -9.43 4.16
N ARG A 24 12.11 -9.59 2.93
CA ARG A 24 12.42 -8.72 1.79
C ARG A 24 11.69 -7.38 1.98
N GLY A 25 12.30 -6.48 2.75
CA GLY A 25 11.68 -5.28 3.35
C GLY A 25 11.14 -4.19 2.41
N ILE A 26 11.08 -4.44 1.10
CA ILE A 26 10.44 -3.57 0.13
C ILE A 26 9.66 -4.44 -0.85
N TRP A 27 8.39 -4.13 -1.02
CA TRP A 27 7.49 -4.75 -1.98
C TRP A 27 6.82 -3.68 -2.82
N THR A 28 6.78 -3.90 -4.14
CA THR A 28 6.21 -2.95 -5.09
C THR A 28 5.17 -3.67 -5.94
N GLU A 29 3.99 -3.09 -6.02
CA GLU A 29 2.88 -3.60 -6.80
C GLU A 29 2.33 -2.53 -7.72
N THR A 30 2.02 -2.90 -8.94
CA THR A 30 1.48 -1.97 -9.92
C THR A 30 0.07 -2.37 -10.28
N ILE A 31 -0.87 -1.55 -9.81
CA ILE A 31 -2.30 -1.72 -10.08
C ILE A 31 -2.61 -0.99 -11.38
N ALA A 32 -3.02 -1.74 -12.40
CA ALA A 32 -3.53 -1.17 -13.64
C ALA A 32 -5.06 -0.98 -13.56
N GLY A 33 -5.53 0.19 -14.00
CA GLY A 33 -6.96 0.51 -14.08
C GLY A 33 -7.53 1.14 -12.81
N ASP A 34 -8.85 1.26 -12.78
CA ASP A 34 -9.56 2.00 -11.73
C ASP A 34 -9.52 1.32 -10.36
N LEU A 35 -9.36 2.16 -9.33
CA LEU A 35 -9.42 1.77 -7.95
C LEU A 35 -10.89 1.63 -7.50
N ARG A 36 -11.26 0.46 -6.99
CA ARG A 36 -12.62 0.10 -6.55
C ARG A 36 -12.64 -0.06 -5.04
N GLU A 37 -13.60 0.58 -4.40
CA GLU A 37 -13.72 0.56 -2.95
C GLU A 37 -13.97 -0.86 -2.42
N GLY A 38 -13.28 -1.22 -1.33
CA GLY A 38 -13.34 -2.55 -0.73
C GLY A 38 -12.59 -3.64 -1.50
N LYS A 39 -12.03 -3.33 -2.67
CA LYS A 39 -11.25 -4.29 -3.45
C LYS A 39 -9.88 -4.51 -2.83
N GLU A 40 -9.54 -5.78 -2.66
CA GLU A 40 -8.17 -6.23 -2.40
C GLU A 40 -7.42 -6.33 -3.74
N TYR A 41 -6.31 -5.63 -3.82
CA TYR A 41 -5.46 -5.60 -5.01
C TYR A 41 -4.31 -6.58 -4.92
N ALA A 42 -3.82 -6.79 -3.70
CA ALA A 42 -2.73 -7.70 -3.44
C ALA A 42 -2.77 -8.15 -1.99
N ARG A 43 -2.25 -9.35 -1.76
CA ARG A 43 -2.06 -9.95 -0.45
C ARG A 43 -0.73 -10.68 -0.45
N PHE A 44 0.08 -10.41 0.56
CA PHE A 44 1.40 -10.99 0.69
C PHE A 44 1.69 -11.33 2.15
N GLU A 45 2.12 -12.57 2.39
CA GLU A 45 2.61 -13.00 3.70
C GLU A 45 4.12 -12.71 3.76
N VAL A 46 4.51 -11.75 4.61
CA VAL A 46 5.92 -11.34 4.72
C VAL A 46 6.72 -12.24 5.67
N GLU A 47 6.04 -12.76 6.70
CA GLU A 47 6.57 -13.69 7.70
C GLU A 47 5.42 -14.56 8.24
N PRO A 48 5.70 -15.71 8.87
CA PRO A 48 4.68 -16.53 9.49
C PRO A 48 3.85 -15.73 10.52
N GLY A 49 2.57 -15.53 10.22
CA GLY A 49 1.66 -14.74 11.08
C GLY A 49 1.76 -13.22 10.89
N VAL A 50 2.44 -12.76 9.83
CA VAL A 50 2.48 -11.37 9.36
C VAL A 50 2.04 -11.29 7.90
N GLU A 51 0.85 -10.76 7.68
CA GLU A 51 0.27 -10.58 6.35
C GLU A 51 0.10 -9.09 6.03
N VAL A 52 0.35 -8.71 4.78
CA VAL A 52 0.15 -7.36 4.26
C VAL A 52 -0.81 -7.43 3.08
N ARG A 53 -1.84 -6.58 3.10
CA ARG A 53 -2.86 -6.48 2.05
C ARG A 53 -2.96 -5.06 1.54
N ILE A 54 -3.06 -4.91 0.23
CA ILE A 54 -3.36 -3.62 -0.38
C ILE A 54 -4.85 -3.55 -0.67
N ARG A 55 -5.50 -2.57 -0.07
CA ARG A 55 -6.94 -2.33 -0.22
C ARG A 55 -7.19 -0.88 -0.56
N TYR A 56 -8.28 -0.64 -1.27
CA TYR A 56 -8.77 0.72 -1.51
C TYR A 56 -9.95 0.99 -0.58
N LEU A 57 -9.76 1.87 0.40
CA LEU A 57 -10.74 2.19 1.44
C LEU A 57 -10.86 3.71 1.58
N GLY A 58 -12.09 4.25 1.58
CA GLY A 58 -12.31 5.68 1.82
C GLY A 58 -11.68 6.59 0.77
N GLY A 59 -11.59 6.12 -0.47
CA GLY A 59 -10.96 6.86 -1.58
C GLY A 59 -9.42 6.89 -1.57
N GLU A 60 -8.77 6.13 -0.68
CA GLU A 60 -7.31 6.02 -0.61
C GLU A 60 -6.85 4.54 -0.62
N LEU A 61 -5.64 4.32 -1.15
CA LEU A 61 -4.96 3.03 -1.05
C LEU A 61 -4.33 2.92 0.34
N VAL A 62 -4.60 1.81 1.01
CA VAL A 62 -4.10 1.50 2.34
C VAL A 62 -3.44 0.13 2.36
N ALA A 63 -2.42 -0.01 3.19
CA ALA A 63 -1.77 -1.27 3.49
C ALA A 63 -2.34 -1.77 4.82
N GLU A 64 -3.20 -2.78 4.76
CA GLU A 64 -3.71 -3.48 5.92
C GLU A 64 -2.68 -4.55 6.30
N THR A 65 -2.05 -4.41 7.45
CA THR A 65 -1.09 -5.38 7.98
C THR A 65 -1.68 -6.13 9.15
N ARG A 66 -1.64 -7.45 9.10
CA ARG A 66 -2.12 -8.33 10.15
C ARG A 66 -0.93 -9.03 10.81
N THR A 67 -0.66 -8.70 12.06
CA THR A 67 0.45 -9.24 12.87
C THR A 67 -0.10 -9.87 14.14
N ARG A 68 0.11 -11.17 14.36
CA ARG A 68 -0.28 -11.87 15.62
C ARG A 68 -1.71 -11.57 16.12
N GLY A 69 -2.66 -11.39 15.20
CA GLY A 69 -4.06 -11.09 15.52
C GLY A 69 -4.43 -9.62 15.57
N GLU A 70 -3.43 -8.71 15.62
CA GLU A 70 -3.65 -7.28 15.48
C GLU A 70 -3.70 -6.88 14.00
N VAL A 71 -4.64 -6.02 13.65
CA VAL A 71 -4.76 -5.44 12.30
C VAL A 71 -4.42 -3.96 12.40
N CYS A 72 -3.38 -3.55 11.68
CA CYS A 72 -2.97 -2.16 11.55
C CYS A 72 -3.24 -1.70 10.12
N ILE A 73 -3.89 -0.55 9.98
CA ILE A 73 -4.12 0.07 8.66
C ILE A 73 -3.10 1.18 8.49
N ILE A 74 -2.15 0.99 7.58
CA ILE A 74 -1.17 2.00 7.20
C ILE A 74 -1.71 2.74 5.98
N LYS A 75 -2.04 4.01 6.18
CA LYS A 75 -2.43 4.91 5.09
C LYS A 75 -1.22 5.21 4.21
N ALA A 76 -1.48 5.52 2.94
CA ALA A 76 -0.45 5.99 2.05
C ALA A 76 0.15 7.29 2.60
N THR A 77 1.45 7.28 2.90
CA THR A 77 2.14 8.52 3.23
C THR A 77 2.34 9.27 1.91
N PRO A 78 1.75 10.47 1.75
CA PRO A 78 2.05 11.28 0.58
C PRO A 78 3.56 11.53 0.52
N PRO A 79 4.18 11.53 -0.67
CA PRO A 79 5.57 11.96 -0.78
C PRO A 79 5.72 13.33 -0.09
N PRO A 80 6.85 13.60 0.60
CA PRO A 80 7.11 14.91 1.19
C PRO A 80 7.13 16.03 0.15
N TRP A 81 7.19 15.70 -1.15
CA TRP A 81 7.13 16.62 -2.26
C TRP A 81 5.68 16.88 -2.65
N ARG A 82 5.05 17.84 -1.98
CA ARG A 82 3.92 18.59 -2.55
C ARG A 82 4.41 19.16 -3.89
N TYR A 83 4.04 18.52 -5.00
CA TYR A 83 4.04 19.20 -6.30
C TYR A 83 3.05 20.35 -6.17
N ARG A 84 3.57 21.53 -5.82
CA ARG A 84 2.90 22.81 -5.92
C ARG A 84 2.79 23.09 -7.42
N ARG A 85 1.74 22.59 -8.08
CA ARG A 85 1.38 23.07 -9.42
C ARG A 85 0.93 24.52 -9.25
N GLY A 86 1.84 25.45 -9.55
CA GLY A 86 1.52 26.82 -9.93
C GLY A 86 1.33 26.89 -11.43
#